data_AF-A0A6V7VHJ9-F1
#
_entry.id   AF-A0A6V7VHJ9-F1
#
_cell.length_a   1.000
_cell.length_b   1.000
_cell.length_c   1.000
_cell.angle_alpha   90.00
_cell.angle_beta   90.00
_cell.angle_gamma   90.00
#
_symmetry.space_group_name_H-M   'P 1'
#
loop_
_entity.id
_entity.type
_entity.pdbx_description
1 polymer ?
#
loop_
_entity_poly.entity_id
_entity_poly.type
_entity_poly.pdbx_seq_one_letter_code
_entity_poly.pdbx_strand_id
1 'polypeptide(L)'
;MSDCWRAYSMIGADGTYTHLTVNHKYNFVYPDTGAHTQNIERTWRSAKKRNKKHSVAIFEFLWRSDVKRRDADAFEEIIKTIKQYILPK
;
A
#
# COMPACT_ATOMS: atom_id res chain seq x y z
N MET A 1 8.85 -1.54 1.58
CA MET A 1 9.80 -1.73 0.47
C MET A 1 9.57 -0.65 -0.56
N SER A 2 10.61 0.01 -1.04
CA SER A 2 10.50 1.10 -2.00
C SER A 2 11.64 1.12 -3.00
N ASP A 3 11.59 2.06 -3.94
CA ASP A 3 12.79 2.48 -4.66
C ASP A 3 13.73 3.24 -3.71
N CYS A 4 15.00 3.44 -4.12
CA CYS A 4 15.98 4.19 -3.33
C CYS A 4 15.74 5.72 -3.35
N TRP A 5 14.49 6.19 -3.43
CA TRP A 5 14.18 7.61 -3.41
C TRP A 5 14.44 8.20 -2.01
N ARG A 6 15.14 9.35 -1.98
CA ARG A 6 15.56 10.02 -0.75
C ARG A 6 14.42 10.37 0.20
N ALA A 7 13.21 10.63 -0.30
CA ALA A 7 12.05 10.89 0.55
C ALA A 7 11.67 9.69 1.45
N TYR A 8 12.05 8.48 1.05
CA TYR A 8 11.77 7.24 1.78
C TYR A 8 12.91 6.80 2.72
N SER A 9 13.98 7.59 2.86
CA SER A 9 15.14 7.22 3.67
C SER A 9 14.85 7.11 5.17
N MET A 10 13.76 7.71 5.64
CA MET A 10 13.36 7.69 7.05
C MET A 10 12.36 6.56 7.38
N ILE A 11 11.91 5.78 6.39
CA ILE A 11 11.03 4.64 6.66
C ILE A 11 11.81 3.60 7.48
N GLY A 12 11.24 3.21 8.62
CA GLY A 12 11.87 2.25 9.53
C GLY A 12 12.93 2.85 10.47
N ALA A 13 13.08 4.17 10.50
CA ALA A 13 14.05 4.85 11.39
C ALA A 13 13.73 4.66 12.88
N ASP A 14 12.47 4.35 13.22
CA ASP A 14 12.01 4.02 14.56
C ASP A 14 12.32 2.56 14.98
N GLY A 15 12.91 1.76 14.08
CA GLY A 15 13.29 0.37 14.33
C GLY A 15 12.14 -0.62 14.35
N THR A 16 10.88 -0.18 14.17
CA THR A 16 9.71 -1.07 14.18
C THR A 16 9.55 -1.86 12.89
N TYR A 17 10.24 -1.44 11.83
CA TYR A 17 10.12 -2.00 10.49
C TYR A 17 11.47 -1.98 9.75
N THR A 18 11.88 -3.14 9.22
CA THR A 18 13.03 -3.21 8.32
C THR A 18 12.65 -2.78 6.92
N HIS A 19 13.13 -1.60 6.51
CA HIS A 19 12.84 -1.07 5.19
C HIS A 19 13.77 -1.63 4.11
N LEU A 20 13.26 -2.54 3.30
CA LEU A 20 13.95 -3.04 2.10
C LEU A 20 13.86 -2.03 0.96
N THR A 21 14.95 -1.82 0.21
CA THR A 21 14.95 -0.94 -0.97
C THR A 21 15.51 -1.65 -2.19
N VAL A 22 15.08 -1.22 -3.37
CA VAL A 22 15.56 -1.75 -4.66
C VAL A 22 16.08 -0.60 -5.50
N ASN A 23 17.32 -0.75 -5.99
CA ASN A 23 17.89 0.20 -6.92
C ASN A 23 17.69 -0.27 -8.37
N HIS A 24 16.67 0.28 -9.02
CA HIS A 24 16.31 -0.06 -10.40
C HIS A 24 17.37 0.28 -11.46
N LYS A 25 18.39 1.07 -11.12
CA LYS A 25 19.53 1.28 -12.02
C LYS A 25 20.37 0.00 -12.16
N TYR A 26 20.45 -0.80 -11.11
CA TYR A 26 21.35 -1.95 -11.05
C TYR A 26 20.59 -3.27 -11.09
N ASN A 27 19.42 -3.35 -10.42
CA ASN A 27 18.69 -4.60 -10.22
C ASN A 27 17.19 -4.38 -10.33
N PHE A 28 16.48 -5.29 -11.02
CA PHE A 28 15.02 -5.33 -11.02
C PHE A 28 14.44 -6.08 -9.80
N VAL A 29 15.19 -7.09 -9.33
CA VAL A 29 14.98 -7.82 -8.07
C VAL A 29 16.31 -7.79 -7.34
N TYR A 30 16.33 -7.39 -6.07
CA TYR A 30 17.55 -7.33 -5.29
C TYR A 30 18.07 -8.76 -5.02
N PRO A 31 19.34 -9.07 -5.35
CA PRO A 31 19.82 -10.46 -5.36
C PRO A 31 19.87 -11.11 -3.98
N ASP A 32 20.30 -10.37 -2.94
CA ASP A 32 20.50 -10.96 -1.61
C ASP A 32 19.19 -11.21 -0.84
N THR A 33 18.21 -10.35 -1.05
CA THR A 33 16.96 -10.34 -0.27
C THR A 33 15.74 -10.77 -1.10
N GLY A 34 15.89 -10.90 -2.42
CA GLY A 34 14.76 -11.09 -3.33
C GLY A 34 13.83 -9.88 -3.41
N ALA A 35 14.22 -8.72 -2.86
CA ALA A 35 13.35 -7.57 -2.76
C ALA A 35 12.94 -7.04 -4.14
N HIS A 36 11.64 -6.76 -4.31
CA HIS A 36 11.10 -6.20 -5.55
C HIS A 36 9.84 -5.35 -5.35
N THR A 37 9.65 -4.33 -6.17
CA THR A 37 8.53 -3.37 -6.08
C THR A 37 7.35 -3.70 -7.01
N GLN A 38 7.40 -4.80 -7.78
CA GLN A 38 6.40 -5.07 -8.84
C GLN A 38 4.94 -5.12 -8.35
N ASN A 39 4.69 -5.67 -7.16
CA ASN A 39 3.34 -5.71 -6.59
C ASN A 39 2.81 -4.30 -6.29
N ILE A 40 3.67 -3.40 -5.81
CA ILE A 40 3.34 -2.00 -5.54
C ILE A 40 3.04 -1.29 -6.87
N GLU A 41 3.90 -1.48 -7.88
CA GLU A 41 3.72 -0.90 -9.21
C GLU A 41 2.43 -1.35 -9.89
N ARG A 42 2.12 -2.65 -9.84
CA ARG A 42 0.89 -3.22 -10.39
C ARG A 42 -0.36 -2.67 -9.70
N THR A 43 -0.30 -2.54 -8.38
CA THR A 43 -1.39 -1.97 -7.58
C THR A 43 -1.62 -0.50 -7.95
N TRP A 44 -0.53 0.27 -8.04
CA TRP A 44 -0.57 1.67 -8.45
C TRP A 44 -1.14 1.87 -9.86
N ARG A 45 -0.73 1.02 -10.82
CA ARG A 45 -1.29 1.02 -12.18
C ARG A 45 -2.80 0.75 -12.17
N SER A 46 -3.27 -0.19 -11.36
CA SER A 46 -4.69 -0.52 -11.22
C SER A 46 -5.48 0.63 -10.59
N ALA A 47 -4.95 1.22 -9.52
CA ALA A 47 -5.52 2.38 -8.85
C ALA A 47 -5.65 3.57 -9.82
N LYS A 48 -4.58 3.91 -10.55
CA LYS A 48 -4.58 4.99 -11.56
C LYS A 48 -5.57 4.74 -12.68
N LYS A 49 -5.68 3.49 -13.16
CA LYS A 49 -6.64 3.14 -14.23
C LYS A 49 -8.08 3.35 -13.79
N ARG A 50 -8.43 2.99 -12.56
CA ARG A 50 -9.77 3.17 -11.99
C ARG A 50 -10.05 4.63 -11.62
N ASN A 51 -9.04 5.34 -11.12
CA ASN A 51 -9.19 6.67 -10.51
C ASN A 51 -8.56 7.78 -11.36
N LYS A 52 -8.83 7.81 -12.67
CA LYS A 52 -8.23 8.76 -13.62
C LYS A 52 -8.39 10.25 -13.26
N LYS A 53 -9.32 10.61 -12.36
CA LYS A 53 -9.65 12.00 -12.04
C LYS A 53 -9.38 12.45 -10.60
N HIS A 54 -9.17 11.55 -9.63
CA HIS A 54 -9.07 11.95 -8.21
C HIS A 54 -8.08 11.10 -7.39
N SER A 55 -7.15 11.76 -6.69
CA SER A 55 -6.12 11.16 -5.81
C SER A 55 -6.70 10.57 -4.51
N VAL A 56 -7.79 11.12 -3.99
CA VAL A 56 -8.45 10.69 -2.74
C VAL A 56 -9.00 9.26 -2.84
N ALA A 57 -9.21 8.75 -4.06
CA ALA A 57 -9.75 7.43 -4.31
C ALA A 57 -8.71 6.30 -4.14
N ILE A 58 -7.44 6.58 -3.85
CA ILE A 58 -6.42 5.53 -3.62
C ILE A 58 -6.69 4.79 -2.31
N PHE A 59 -6.97 5.50 -1.22
CA PHE A 59 -7.27 4.87 0.08
C PHE A 59 -8.54 4.01 -0.02
N GLU A 60 -9.61 4.55 -0.59
CA GLU A 60 -10.84 3.79 -0.85
C GLU A 60 -10.58 2.56 -1.73
N PHE A 61 -9.76 2.72 -2.78
CA PHE A 61 -9.43 1.61 -3.69
C PHE A 61 -8.66 0.50 -2.97
N LEU A 62 -7.66 0.85 -2.16
CA LEU A 62 -6.88 -0.12 -1.41
C LEU A 62 -7.76 -0.85 -0.39
N TRP A 63 -8.59 -0.09 0.34
CA TRP A 63 -9.52 -0.67 1.31
C TRP A 63 -10.52 -1.62 0.64
N ARG A 64 -11.16 -1.24 -0.47
CA ARG A 64 -12.08 -2.14 -1.20
C ARG A 64 -11.38 -3.36 -1.78
N SER A 65 -10.14 -3.20 -2.24
CA SER A 65 -9.34 -4.32 -2.76
C SER A 65 -9.05 -5.33 -1.66
N ASP A 66 -8.74 -4.88 -0.45
CA ASP A 66 -8.53 -5.75 0.71
C ASP A 66 -9.83 -6.40 1.20
N VAL A 67 -10.92 -5.65 1.30
CA VAL A 67 -12.26 -6.19 1.62
C VAL A 67 -12.62 -7.33 0.66
N LYS A 68 -12.45 -7.11 -0.65
CA LYS A 68 -12.70 -8.14 -1.66
C LYS A 68 -11.74 -9.33 -1.52
N ARG A 69 -10.47 -9.10 -1.21
CA ARG A 69 -9.47 -10.16 -0.98
C ARG A 69 -9.85 -11.04 0.22
N ARG A 70 -10.46 -10.44 1.25
CA ARG A 70 -10.97 -11.14 2.44
C ARG A 70 -12.34 -11.78 2.24
N ASP A 71 -12.94 -11.64 1.06
CA ASP A 71 -14.31 -12.07 0.76
C ASP A 71 -15.33 -11.50 1.76
N ALA A 72 -15.11 -10.24 2.19
CA ALA A 72 -15.96 -9.56 3.15
C ALA A 72 -16.94 -8.63 2.45
N ASP A 73 -18.07 -8.36 3.11
CA ASP A 73 -19.01 -7.34 2.66
C ASP A 73 -18.48 -5.93 2.98
N ALA A 74 -18.44 -5.08 1.96
CA ALA A 74 -17.91 -3.73 2.10
C ALA A 74 -18.78 -2.83 2.99
N PHE A 75 -20.10 -3.02 2.97
CA PHE A 75 -21.00 -2.22 3.78
C PHE A 75 -20.82 -2.56 5.27
N GLU A 76 -20.77 -3.83 5.62
CA GLU A 76 -20.53 -4.25 7.01
C GLU A 76 -19.17 -3.77 7.55
N GLU A 77 -18.12 -3.85 6.73
CA GLU A 77 -16.78 -3.43 7.13
C GLU A 77 -16.66 -1.92 7.35
N ILE A 78 -17.35 -1.11 6.57
CA ILE A 78 -17.34 0.34 6.79
C ILE A 78 -18.12 0.70 8.06
N ILE A 79 -19.26 0.04 8.33
CA ILE A 79 -20.03 0.23 9.57
C ILE A 79 -19.20 -0.16 10.79
N LYS A 80 -18.49 -1.30 10.72
CA LYS A 80 -17.58 -1.74 11.79
C LYS A 80 -16.47 -0.71 12.06
N THR A 81 -15.88 -0.16 11.00
CA THR A 81 -14.84 0.87 11.12
C THR A 81 -15.40 2.14 11.76
N ILE A 82 -16.57 2.61 11.34
CA ILE A 82 -17.25 3.78 11.93
C ILE A 82 -17.51 3.54 13.42
N LYS A 83 -18.04 2.37 13.80
CA LYS A 83 -18.29 2.01 15.20
C LYS A 83 -17.02 1.99 16.05
N GLN A 84 -15.89 1.57 15.48
CA GLN A 84 -14.64 1.45 16.21
C GLN A 84 -13.95 2.79 16.45
N TYR A 85 -14.01 3.71 15.48
CA TYR A 85 -13.18 4.91 15.47
C TYR A 85 -13.95 6.23 15.61
N ILE A 86 -15.24 6.27 15.27
CA ILE A 86 -16.05 7.50 15.27
C ILE A 86 -17.01 7.55 16.47
N LEU A 87 -17.52 6.39 16.90
CA LEU A 87 -18.35 6.30 18.09
C LEU A 87 -17.47 5.86 19.27
N PRO A 88 -17.11 6.77 20.21
CA PRO A 88 -16.42 6.34 21.42
C PRO A 88 -17.37 5.45 22.24
N LYS A 89 -16.79 4.48 22.96
CA LYS A 89 -17.51 3.63 23.91
C LYS A 89 -18.13 4.42 25.03
#